data_AF-A0A7X2PHH8-F1
#
_entry.id   AF-A0A7X2PHH8-F1
#
_cell.length_a   1.000
_cell.length_b   1.000
_cell.length_c   1.000
_cell.angle_alpha   90.00
_cell.angle_beta   90.00
_cell.angle_gamma   90.00
#
_symmetry.space_group_name_H-M   'P 1'
#
loop_
_entity.id
_entity.type
_entity.pdbx_description
1 polymer ?
#
loop_
_entity_poly.entity_id
_entity_poly.type
_entity_poly.pdbx_seq_one_letter_code
_entity_poly.pdbx_strand_id
1 'polypeptide(L)'
;MLPLAPRGLVFPGDSGISRGIVGHGFKKFSPRFGFAYDPFGDGKTSVRGGYGVFYDTLRIVGVNGYSTTQPFSLGITTFDPFSLTDPYRNAPTIPSRLVAYGSATKESRKTTAFVPQVVANSVDPNFTTGYMQQWNLSVQREVAHEMVLTAAYVASKGTHFWVGQNINPGVFIPGQSTPGNLDSRRIYQPFANINNIQPTANSTYHSLQLSWKKRFSKGYSVLGSYTWSKFIDLASSDTGANNPFDWKSDKGRSDFDIRHRFVTSFIYELPFFSRKKGVERMVLGGWQVNGIVTLQTGQPFSVGAGQDRSVSGGGTRADSVSKATDFNGKARAQKVFGYLDRAQFSLPALGSHGNTGRNILSAPGMANVDFSAFKDFNVGEHRRFEFRWEIFNLFNRANFFAPNSNWSSAQFGWLNSARDPRIMQAGLKFIF
;
A
#
# COMPACT_ATOMS: atom_id res chain seq x y z
N MET A 1 -18.01 33.96 7.63
CA MET A 1 -16.80 34.60 8.14
C MET A 1 -16.64 34.29 9.63
N LEU A 2 -15.45 33.88 10.02
CA LEU A 2 -15.02 33.60 11.40
C LEU A 2 -13.97 34.65 11.76
N PRO A 3 -14.35 35.81 12.34
CA PRO A 3 -13.46 36.97 12.47
C PRO A 3 -12.29 36.77 13.44
N LEU A 4 -12.39 35.78 14.35
CA LEU A 4 -11.36 35.42 15.31
C LEU A 4 -10.42 34.31 14.80
N ALA A 5 -10.55 33.87 13.56
CA ALA A 5 -9.63 32.92 12.97
C ALA A 5 -8.21 33.51 12.88
N PRO A 6 -7.15 32.72 13.17
CA PRO A 6 -5.79 33.18 12.96
C PRO A 6 -5.57 33.64 11.52
N ARG A 7 -4.79 34.70 11.35
CA ARG A 7 -4.51 35.29 10.04
C ARG A 7 -3.99 34.22 9.08
N GLY A 8 -4.60 34.12 7.90
CA GLY A 8 -4.25 33.15 6.86
C GLY A 8 -5.16 31.92 6.81
N LEU A 9 -5.94 31.63 7.86
CA LEU A 9 -6.96 30.59 7.82
C LEU A 9 -8.25 31.12 7.20
N VAL A 10 -8.69 30.49 6.11
CA VAL A 10 -9.85 30.92 5.31
C VAL A 10 -10.88 29.81 5.20
N PHE A 11 -12.16 30.19 5.02
CA PHE A 11 -13.29 29.26 5.02
C PHE A 11 -14.19 29.45 3.79
N PRO A 12 -15.00 28.43 3.41
CA PRO A 12 -16.03 28.58 2.40
C PRO A 12 -16.92 29.80 2.66
N GLY A 13 -17.02 30.69 1.67
CA GLY A 13 -17.79 31.93 1.76
C GLY A 13 -16.98 33.19 2.14
N ASP A 14 -15.69 33.04 2.44
CA ASP A 14 -14.76 34.18 2.46
C ASP A 14 -14.42 34.61 1.02
N SER A 15 -14.00 35.87 0.84
CA SER A 15 -13.72 36.43 -0.49
C SER A 15 -12.63 35.64 -1.21
N GLY A 16 -12.90 35.24 -2.47
CA GLY A 16 -11.97 34.44 -3.29
C GLY A 16 -11.96 32.93 -2.97
N ILE A 17 -12.71 32.46 -1.97
CA ILE A 17 -12.77 31.04 -1.61
C ILE A 17 -14.05 30.40 -2.14
N SER A 18 -13.89 29.41 -3.01
CA SER A 18 -15.03 28.69 -3.58
C SER A 18 -15.76 27.87 -2.50
N ARG A 19 -17.05 27.60 -2.72
CA ARG A 19 -17.83 26.72 -1.83
C ARG A 19 -17.24 25.32 -1.71
N GLY A 20 -16.52 24.86 -2.73
CA GLY A 20 -15.84 23.56 -2.75
C GLY A 20 -14.42 23.59 -2.19
N ILE A 21 -13.89 24.76 -1.79
CA ILE A 21 -12.49 25.04 -1.40
C ILE A 21 -11.48 24.81 -2.54
N VAL A 22 -11.69 23.77 -3.35
CA VAL A 22 -10.92 23.44 -4.55
C VAL A 22 -11.55 24.10 -5.79
N GLY A 23 -10.72 24.47 -6.75
CA GLY A 23 -11.18 25.01 -8.04
C GLY A 23 -11.87 23.95 -8.92
N HIS A 24 -12.81 24.40 -9.77
CA HIS A 24 -13.46 23.54 -10.76
C HIS A 24 -12.69 23.52 -12.08
N GLY A 25 -12.02 22.40 -12.39
CA GLY A 25 -11.35 22.19 -13.68
C GLY A 25 -12.23 21.42 -14.66
N PHE A 26 -12.78 22.09 -15.68
CA PHE A 26 -13.62 21.47 -16.71
C PHE A 26 -12.84 20.91 -17.91
N LYS A 27 -11.54 21.19 -18.01
CA LYS A 27 -10.69 20.79 -19.16
C LYS A 27 -9.99 19.47 -18.89
N LYS A 28 -10.72 18.35 -18.99
CA LYS A 28 -10.18 16.99 -18.83
C LYS A 28 -10.30 16.21 -20.14
N PHE A 29 -9.20 16.14 -20.92
CA PHE A 29 -9.15 15.34 -22.14
C PHE A 29 -8.60 13.94 -21.84
N SER A 30 -9.39 12.91 -22.14
CA SER A 30 -9.11 11.50 -21.79
C SER A 30 -9.03 10.62 -23.03
N PRO A 31 -8.02 10.79 -23.91
CA PRO A 31 -7.93 10.01 -25.14
C PRO A 31 -7.73 8.53 -24.84
N ARG A 32 -8.29 7.69 -25.72
CA ARG A 32 -8.12 6.24 -25.67
C ARG A 32 -8.01 5.72 -27.09
N PHE A 33 -6.95 4.99 -27.35
CA PHE A 33 -6.69 4.37 -28.65
C PHE A 33 -6.25 2.93 -28.41
N GLY A 34 -6.62 2.05 -29.32
CA GLY A 34 -6.20 0.66 -29.27
C GLY A 34 -6.27 0.04 -30.65
N PHE A 35 -5.54 -1.06 -30.80
CA PHE A 35 -5.52 -1.85 -32.03
C PHE A 35 -5.50 -3.34 -31.68
N ALA A 36 -6.00 -4.13 -32.62
CA ALA A 36 -5.87 -5.58 -32.63
C ALA A 36 -5.56 -6.02 -34.06
N TYR A 37 -4.56 -6.88 -34.19
CA TYR A 37 -4.05 -7.34 -35.47
C TYR A 37 -3.76 -8.84 -35.39
N ASP A 38 -4.12 -9.57 -36.44
CA ASP A 38 -3.71 -10.95 -36.68
C ASP A 38 -2.63 -10.93 -37.76
N PRO A 39 -1.34 -11.13 -37.41
CA PRO A 39 -0.23 -11.04 -38.36
C PRO A 39 -0.24 -12.10 -39.46
N PHE A 40 -0.91 -13.24 -39.23
CA PHE A 40 -0.88 -14.39 -40.15
C PHE A 40 -2.23 -14.67 -40.80
N GLY A 41 -3.32 -14.06 -40.29
CA GLY A 41 -4.68 -14.28 -40.78
C GLY A 41 -5.22 -15.67 -40.47
N ASP A 42 -4.53 -16.45 -39.62
CA ASP A 42 -4.88 -17.83 -39.26
C ASP A 42 -5.68 -17.93 -37.96
N GLY A 43 -5.95 -16.80 -37.29
CA GLY A 43 -6.65 -16.71 -36.02
C GLY A 43 -5.85 -17.22 -34.82
N LYS A 44 -4.60 -17.66 -35.00
CA LYS A 44 -3.78 -18.29 -33.94
C LYS A 44 -2.85 -17.31 -33.27
N THR A 45 -2.48 -16.20 -33.92
CA THR A 45 -1.65 -15.15 -33.33
C THR A 45 -2.41 -13.83 -33.31
N SER A 46 -2.42 -13.15 -32.17
CA SER A 46 -3.01 -11.83 -32.03
C SER A 46 -2.03 -10.88 -31.36
N VAL A 47 -1.80 -9.73 -32.01
CA VAL A 47 -1.08 -8.59 -31.44
C VAL A 47 -2.11 -7.53 -31.06
N ARG A 48 -2.06 -7.07 -29.82
CA ARG A 48 -2.98 -6.05 -29.31
C ARG A 48 -2.20 -4.99 -28.56
N GLY A 49 -2.58 -3.73 -28.73
CA GLY A 49 -1.99 -2.65 -27.98
C GLY A 49 -3.00 -1.56 -27.69
N GLY A 50 -2.73 -0.77 -26.66
CA GLY A 50 -3.60 0.31 -26.26
C GLY A 50 -2.86 1.38 -25.47
N TYR A 51 -3.41 2.59 -25.52
CA TYR A 51 -3.03 3.73 -24.70
C TYR A 51 -4.30 4.44 -24.21
N GLY A 52 -4.31 4.84 -22.95
CA GLY A 52 -5.42 5.61 -22.39
C GLY A 52 -5.00 6.55 -21.28
N VAL A 53 -5.71 7.67 -21.16
CA VAL A 53 -5.62 8.61 -20.02
C VAL A 53 -6.85 8.47 -19.15
N PHE A 54 -6.64 8.37 -17.84
CA PHE A 54 -7.66 8.15 -16.83
C PHE A 54 -7.49 9.17 -15.71
N TYR A 55 -8.46 10.05 -15.52
CA TYR A 55 -8.43 11.01 -14.40
C TYR A 55 -8.89 10.33 -13.12
N ASP A 56 -8.23 10.69 -12.04
CA ASP A 56 -8.60 10.31 -10.70
C ASP A 56 -9.74 11.21 -10.19
N THR A 57 -10.27 10.87 -9.03
CA THR A 57 -11.20 11.69 -8.27
C THR A 57 -10.60 11.96 -6.90
N LEU A 58 -10.77 13.19 -6.40
CA LEU A 58 -10.32 13.49 -5.05
C LEU A 58 -11.10 12.62 -4.05
N ARG A 59 -10.37 11.77 -3.33
CA ARG A 59 -10.96 10.89 -2.32
C ARG A 59 -11.50 11.73 -1.17
N ILE A 60 -12.79 11.56 -0.85
CA ILE A 60 -13.47 12.39 0.15
C ILE A 60 -12.85 12.31 1.55
N VAL A 61 -12.17 11.20 1.90
CA VAL A 61 -11.44 11.09 3.18
C VAL A 61 -10.33 12.12 3.29
N GLY A 62 -9.67 12.48 2.18
CA GLY A 62 -8.60 13.49 2.17
C GLY A 62 -9.10 14.85 2.60
N VAL A 63 -10.38 15.16 2.35
CA VAL A 63 -11.03 16.41 2.77
C VAL A 63 -11.88 16.26 4.04
N ASN A 64 -11.95 15.08 4.64
CA ASN A 64 -12.69 14.89 5.90
C ASN A 64 -12.04 15.68 7.05
N GLY A 65 -10.71 15.80 7.03
CA GLY A 65 -9.93 16.52 8.05
C GLY A 65 -10.41 17.97 8.30
N TYR A 66 -11.00 18.63 7.31
CA TYR A 66 -11.56 19.97 7.48
C TYR A 66 -12.70 19.99 8.50
N SER A 67 -13.48 18.91 8.63
CA SER A 67 -14.56 18.80 9.62
C SER A 67 -14.08 18.41 11.02
N THR A 68 -12.87 17.87 11.15
CA THR A 68 -12.27 17.40 12.41
C THR A 68 -11.18 18.32 12.95
N THR A 69 -11.08 19.54 12.44
CA THR A 69 -10.15 20.58 12.93
C THR A 69 -10.90 21.83 13.38
N GLN A 70 -10.19 22.71 14.10
CA GLN A 70 -10.79 23.95 14.60
C GLN A 70 -11.29 24.80 13.41
N PRO A 71 -12.49 25.40 13.51
CA PRO A 71 -13.31 25.46 14.71
C PRO A 71 -14.34 24.32 14.84
N PHE A 72 -14.47 23.44 13.85
CA PHE A 72 -15.54 22.43 13.83
C PHE A 72 -15.34 21.30 14.84
N SER A 73 -14.08 21.03 15.19
CA SER A 73 -13.71 20.07 16.22
C SER A 73 -12.44 20.52 16.94
N LEU A 74 -12.37 20.26 18.24
CA LEU A 74 -11.16 20.47 19.05
C LEU A 74 -10.66 19.12 19.56
N GLY A 75 -9.52 18.68 19.04
CA GLY A 75 -8.81 17.51 19.56
C GLY A 75 -7.73 17.93 20.56
N ILE A 76 -7.73 17.31 21.74
CA ILE A 76 -6.67 17.49 22.75
C ILE A 76 -6.06 16.11 23.00
N THR A 77 -4.75 16.00 22.83
CA THR A 77 -4.00 14.77 23.14
C THR A 77 -3.10 15.03 24.33
N THR A 78 -3.27 14.27 25.40
CA THR A 78 -2.41 14.30 26.60
C THR A 78 -1.66 12.97 26.69
N PHE A 79 -0.32 13.02 26.63
CA PHE A 79 0.53 11.81 26.70
C PHE A 79 0.91 11.43 28.15
N ASP A 80 0.57 12.30 29.11
CA ASP A 80 0.75 12.08 30.55
C ASP A 80 -0.38 12.84 31.29
N PRO A 81 -1.61 12.29 31.32
CA PRO A 81 -2.71 12.94 32.02
C PRO A 81 -2.41 12.99 33.51
N PHE A 82 -2.64 14.15 34.15
CA PHE A 82 -2.40 14.35 35.58
C PHE A 82 -3.05 13.23 36.44
N SER A 83 -4.28 12.87 36.12
CA SER A 83 -4.94 11.65 36.62
C SER A 83 -6.04 11.20 35.66
N LEU A 84 -6.56 9.98 35.85
CA LEU A 84 -7.74 9.52 35.09
C LEU A 84 -9.01 10.31 35.43
N THR A 85 -9.10 10.90 36.63
CA THR A 85 -10.25 11.69 37.08
C THR A 85 -10.17 13.15 36.63
N ASP A 86 -8.97 13.65 36.32
CA ASP A 86 -8.72 15.00 35.84
C ASP A 86 -7.59 14.98 34.79
N PRO A 87 -7.85 14.35 33.61
CA PRO A 87 -6.81 14.13 32.61
C PRO A 87 -6.36 15.41 31.91
N TYR A 88 -7.07 16.51 32.12
CA TYR A 88 -6.88 17.78 31.42
C TYR A 88 -6.39 18.92 32.33
N ARG A 89 -6.13 18.68 33.61
CA ARG A 89 -5.62 19.71 34.55
C ARG A 89 -4.46 20.52 33.99
N ASN A 90 -3.53 19.82 33.34
CA ASN A 90 -2.31 20.39 32.79
C ASN A 90 -2.44 20.77 31.31
N ALA A 91 -3.62 20.59 30.70
CA ALA A 91 -3.84 21.00 29.33
C ALA A 91 -3.93 22.55 29.26
N PRO A 92 -3.23 23.20 28.32
CA PRO A 92 -3.32 24.64 28.15
C PRO A 92 -4.77 25.01 27.86
N THR A 93 -5.35 25.79 28.78
CA THR A 93 -6.68 26.44 28.76
C THR A 93 -7.68 25.82 27.79
N ILE A 94 -8.30 24.70 28.17
CA ILE A 94 -9.50 24.24 27.46
C ILE A 94 -10.56 25.34 27.63
N PRO A 95 -11.13 25.92 26.56
CA PRO A 95 -12.23 26.83 26.70
C PRO A 95 -13.33 26.13 27.51
N SER A 96 -13.73 26.73 28.64
CA SER A 96 -14.76 26.20 29.55
C SER A 96 -16.13 25.97 28.90
N ARG A 97 -16.27 26.37 27.62
CA ARG A 97 -17.30 25.92 26.70
C ARG A 97 -16.64 25.36 25.45
N LEU A 98 -16.50 24.04 25.38
CA LEU A 98 -16.59 23.34 24.10
C LEU A 98 -18.00 23.60 23.59
N VAL A 99 -18.20 24.60 22.74
CA VAL A 99 -19.51 24.84 22.15
C VAL A 99 -19.81 23.61 21.28
N ALA A 100 -20.75 22.79 21.72
CA ALA A 100 -21.26 21.68 20.92
C ALA A 100 -21.75 22.25 19.58
N TYR A 101 -21.09 21.89 18.48
CA TYR A 101 -21.45 22.36 17.15
C TYR A 101 -22.70 21.63 16.66
N GLY A 102 -23.86 22.13 17.08
CA GLY A 102 -25.06 22.15 16.25
C GLY A 102 -25.04 23.35 15.29
N SER A 103 -26.01 23.41 14.36
CA SER A 103 -26.15 24.41 13.29
C SER A 103 -25.63 25.81 13.67
N ALA A 104 -24.41 26.14 13.23
CA ALA A 104 -23.78 27.42 13.58
C ALA A 104 -24.58 28.59 13.00
N THR A 105 -25.14 29.43 13.86
CA THR A 105 -25.81 30.67 13.45
C THR A 105 -24.79 31.70 12.95
N LYS A 106 -25.25 32.77 12.30
CA LYS A 106 -24.36 33.88 11.91
C LYS A 106 -23.71 34.55 13.13
N GLU A 107 -24.43 34.61 14.25
CA GLU A 107 -23.94 35.20 15.50
C GLU A 107 -22.97 34.29 16.24
N SER A 108 -23.23 32.97 16.32
CA SER A 108 -22.28 32.06 16.98
C SER A 108 -20.92 32.00 16.29
N ARG A 109 -20.88 32.25 14.97
CA ARG A 109 -19.61 32.34 14.20
C ARG A 109 -18.76 33.55 14.55
N LYS A 110 -19.33 34.65 15.08
CA LYS A 110 -18.55 35.84 15.44
C LYS A 110 -17.73 35.64 16.70
N THR A 111 -18.17 34.76 17.60
CA THR A 111 -17.56 34.51 18.90
C THR A 111 -16.77 33.20 18.96
N THR A 112 -16.71 32.46 17.85
CA THR A 112 -15.91 31.22 17.74
C THR A 112 -14.44 31.51 18.03
N ALA A 113 -13.93 30.97 19.14
CA ALA A 113 -12.52 31.08 19.52
C ALA A 113 -11.68 29.96 18.89
N PHE A 114 -10.41 30.26 18.66
CA PHE A 114 -9.39 29.29 18.25
C PHE A 114 -8.38 29.16 19.38
N VAL A 115 -7.92 27.94 19.64
CA VAL A 115 -6.96 27.64 20.70
C VAL A 115 -5.61 27.34 20.04
N PRO A 116 -4.62 28.24 20.14
CA PRO A 116 -3.25 27.96 19.70
C PRO A 116 -2.62 26.78 20.47
N GLN A 117 -1.78 25.96 19.86
CA GLN A 117 -1.32 26.00 18.46
C GLN A 117 -2.34 25.30 17.55
N VAL A 118 -2.84 26.00 16.52
CA VAL A 118 -3.96 25.51 15.70
C VAL A 118 -3.48 24.47 14.69
N VAL A 119 -4.01 23.25 14.72
CA VAL A 119 -3.84 22.28 13.63
C VAL A 119 -4.79 22.66 12.50
N ALA A 120 -4.25 22.82 11.29
CA ALA A 120 -5.03 23.19 10.12
C ALA A 120 -4.90 22.13 9.02
N ASN A 121 -5.96 21.99 8.23
CA ASN A 121 -5.89 21.33 6.94
C ASN A 121 -6.02 22.40 5.85
N SER A 122 -5.33 22.18 4.73
CA SER A 122 -5.36 23.07 3.58
C SER A 122 -5.28 22.27 2.29
N VAL A 123 -5.67 22.90 1.19
CA VAL A 123 -5.51 22.37 -0.15
C VAL A 123 -4.70 23.36 -0.95
N ASP A 124 -3.82 22.85 -1.80
CA ASP A 124 -3.05 23.68 -2.72
C ASP A 124 -3.99 24.56 -3.55
N PRO A 125 -3.81 25.89 -3.58
CA PRO A 125 -4.62 26.78 -4.41
C PRO A 125 -4.60 26.40 -5.90
N ASN A 126 -3.51 25.78 -6.37
CA ASN A 126 -3.33 25.29 -7.72
C ASN A 126 -3.64 23.80 -7.86
N PHE A 127 -4.47 23.24 -6.96
CA PHE A 127 -4.82 21.84 -6.99
C PHE A 127 -5.40 21.42 -8.34
N THR A 128 -4.80 20.39 -8.94
CA THR A 128 -5.26 19.79 -10.18
C THR A 128 -5.63 18.33 -9.97
N THR A 129 -6.52 17.81 -10.79
CA THR A 129 -6.91 16.41 -10.71
C THR A 129 -5.77 15.52 -11.20
N GLY A 130 -5.31 14.61 -10.33
CA GLY A 130 -4.37 13.57 -10.71
C GLY A 130 -4.90 12.71 -11.86
N TYR A 131 -3.98 12.17 -12.66
CA TYR A 131 -4.35 11.30 -13.77
C TYR A 131 -3.29 10.23 -13.98
N MET A 132 -3.72 9.13 -14.59
CA MET A 132 -2.87 8.02 -14.97
C MET A 132 -2.89 7.84 -16.48
N GLN A 133 -1.71 7.72 -17.08
CA GLN A 133 -1.54 7.21 -18.43
C GLN A 133 -1.27 5.71 -18.31
N GLN A 134 -1.96 4.90 -19.09
CA GLN A 134 -1.73 3.45 -19.15
C GLN A 134 -1.49 3.05 -20.59
N TRP A 135 -0.52 2.16 -20.81
CA TRP A 135 -0.29 1.57 -22.12
C TRP A 135 0.18 0.14 -22.01
N ASN A 136 -0.16 -0.63 -23.04
CA ASN A 136 0.23 -2.01 -23.14
C ASN A 136 0.46 -2.43 -24.59
N LEU A 137 1.29 -3.45 -24.75
CA LEU A 137 1.46 -4.18 -25.99
C LEU A 137 1.54 -5.66 -25.64
N SER A 138 0.71 -6.47 -26.27
CA SER A 138 0.65 -7.92 -26.02
C SER A 138 0.66 -8.71 -27.31
N VAL A 139 1.40 -9.82 -27.29
CA VAL A 139 1.39 -10.85 -28.32
C VAL A 139 0.85 -12.13 -27.68
N GLN A 140 -0.22 -12.67 -28.25
CA GLN A 140 -0.85 -13.90 -27.83
C GLN A 140 -0.77 -14.91 -28.97
N ARG A 141 -0.42 -16.16 -28.68
CA ARG A 141 -0.36 -17.24 -29.66
C ARG A 141 -0.91 -18.55 -29.13
N GLU A 142 -1.74 -19.23 -29.92
CA GLU A 142 -2.01 -20.65 -29.75
C GLU A 142 -0.76 -21.45 -30.18
N VAL A 143 -0.10 -22.08 -29.22
CA VAL A 143 1.17 -22.80 -29.43
C VAL A 143 0.99 -24.30 -29.60
N ALA A 144 -0.13 -24.82 -29.10
CA ALA A 144 -0.61 -26.18 -29.30
C ALA A 144 -2.13 -26.16 -29.14
N HIS A 145 -2.80 -27.23 -29.56
CA HIS A 145 -4.26 -27.35 -29.42
C HIS A 145 -4.68 -27.03 -27.98
N GLU A 146 -5.55 -26.04 -27.83
CA GLU A 146 -6.09 -25.57 -26.54
C GLU A 146 -5.08 -24.93 -25.57
N MET A 147 -3.86 -24.63 -26.04
CA MET A 147 -2.77 -24.01 -25.28
C MET A 147 -2.41 -22.65 -25.86
N VAL A 148 -2.57 -21.62 -25.04
CA VAL A 148 -2.27 -20.24 -25.39
C VAL A 148 -1.15 -19.72 -24.50
N LEU A 149 -0.15 -19.10 -25.14
CA LEU A 149 0.85 -18.28 -24.45
C LEU A 149 0.63 -16.81 -24.81
N THR A 150 0.82 -15.95 -23.82
CA THR A 150 0.77 -14.49 -23.99
C THR A 150 2.00 -13.87 -23.38
N ALA A 151 2.64 -12.95 -24.10
CA ALA A 151 3.64 -12.03 -23.57
C ALA A 151 3.10 -10.61 -23.71
N ALA A 152 3.13 -9.84 -22.64
CA ALA A 152 2.63 -8.48 -22.61
C ALA A 152 3.61 -7.54 -21.88
N TYR A 153 3.90 -6.41 -22.51
CA TYR A 153 4.43 -5.25 -21.81
C TYR A 153 3.26 -4.41 -21.32
N VAL A 154 3.21 -4.10 -20.03
CA VAL A 154 2.17 -3.28 -19.40
C VAL A 154 2.85 -2.20 -18.57
N ALA A 155 2.46 -0.96 -18.76
CA ALA A 155 3.04 0.17 -18.06
C ALA A 155 1.99 1.23 -17.71
N SER A 156 2.28 1.97 -16.65
CA SER A 156 1.47 3.11 -16.23
C SER A 156 2.32 4.23 -15.66
N LYS A 157 1.85 5.46 -15.83
CA LYS A 157 2.43 6.66 -15.24
C LYS A 157 1.34 7.47 -14.55
N GLY A 158 1.42 7.58 -13.24
CA GLY A 158 0.61 8.51 -12.44
C GLY A 158 1.26 9.89 -12.40
N THR A 159 0.45 10.93 -12.60
CA THR A 159 0.90 12.32 -12.54
C THR A 159 -0.10 13.15 -11.72
N HIS A 160 0.41 14.05 -10.89
CA HIS A 160 -0.39 14.93 -10.03
C HIS A 160 -1.30 14.20 -9.04
N PHE A 161 -0.90 13.01 -8.57
CA PHE A 161 -1.62 12.38 -7.47
C PHE A 161 -1.48 13.21 -6.21
N TRP A 162 -2.53 13.21 -5.41
CA TRP A 162 -2.57 14.01 -4.20
C TRP A 162 -1.82 13.30 -3.07
N VAL A 163 -1.12 14.06 -2.25
CA VAL A 163 -0.52 13.64 -0.98
C VAL A 163 -0.76 14.73 0.06
N GLY A 164 -0.95 14.33 1.32
CA GLY A 164 -1.01 15.25 2.43
C GLY A 164 0.39 15.55 2.98
N GLN A 165 0.91 16.74 2.74
CA GLN A 165 2.21 17.16 3.30
C GLN A 165 2.02 18.18 4.42
N ASN A 166 2.78 18.04 5.50
CA ASN A 166 2.86 19.10 6.49
C ASN A 166 3.70 20.26 5.94
N ILE A 167 3.07 21.39 5.61
CA ILE A 167 3.75 22.59 5.11
C ILE A 167 4.23 23.52 6.23
N ASN A 168 3.98 23.14 7.49
CA ASN A 168 4.42 23.90 8.64
C ASN A 168 5.40 23.10 9.54
N PRO A 169 6.49 22.54 8.99
CA PRO A 169 7.49 21.84 9.79
C PRO A 169 8.23 22.81 10.72
N GLY A 170 8.80 22.29 11.80
CA GLY A 170 9.75 23.05 12.62
C GLY A 170 11.08 23.26 11.89
N VAL A 171 11.60 24.48 11.89
CA VAL A 171 12.93 24.77 11.31
C VAL A 171 14.00 24.46 12.36
N PHE A 172 14.95 23.59 12.01
CA PHE A 172 16.03 23.22 12.91
C PHE A 172 17.03 24.38 13.09
N ILE A 173 17.36 24.67 14.35
CA ILE A 173 18.32 25.68 14.78
C ILE A 173 19.35 24.98 15.68
N PRO A 174 20.62 24.88 15.26
CA PRO A 174 21.68 24.24 16.02
C PRO A 174 21.79 24.80 17.45
N GLY A 175 21.88 23.91 18.44
CA GLY A 175 22.03 24.28 19.86
C GLY A 175 20.77 24.82 20.54
N GLN A 176 19.69 25.10 19.79
CA GLN A 176 18.45 25.65 20.34
C GLN A 176 17.25 24.71 20.17
N SER A 177 17.22 23.91 19.09
CA SER A 177 16.09 23.05 18.80
C SER A 177 15.99 21.85 19.73
N THR A 178 14.81 21.68 20.33
CA THR A 178 14.43 20.52 21.14
C THR A 178 13.05 20.04 20.71
N PRO A 179 12.64 18.81 21.08
CA PRO A 179 11.26 18.37 20.87
C PRO A 179 10.23 19.28 21.56
N GLY A 180 10.57 19.82 22.73
CA GLY A 180 9.67 20.65 23.54
C GLY A 180 9.41 22.06 22.98
N ASN A 181 10.27 22.57 22.08
CA ASN A 181 10.09 23.89 21.47
C ASN A 181 9.69 23.84 20.00
N LEU A 182 9.27 22.68 19.49
CA LEU A 182 8.89 22.47 18.09
C LEU A 182 7.95 23.55 17.57
N ASP A 183 6.85 23.80 18.27
CA ASP A 183 5.81 24.71 17.77
C ASP A 183 6.28 26.15 17.65
N SER A 184 7.19 26.60 18.53
CA SER A 184 7.78 27.95 18.45
C SER A 184 8.67 28.18 17.23
N ARG A 185 9.13 27.11 16.58
CA ARG A 185 10.04 27.13 15.42
C ARG A 185 9.34 26.81 14.11
N ARG A 186 8.02 26.70 14.11
CA ARG A 186 7.23 26.48 12.89
C ARG A 186 7.17 27.74 12.04
N ILE A 187 7.17 27.55 10.72
CA ILE A 187 7.19 28.60 9.69
C ILE A 187 5.99 29.55 9.84
N TYR A 188 4.81 29.00 10.10
CA TYR A 188 3.55 29.70 10.22
C TYR A 188 3.07 29.67 11.68
N GLN A 189 3.19 30.80 12.36
CA GLN A 189 2.60 31.01 13.70
C GLN A 189 1.16 31.56 13.58
N PRO A 190 0.24 31.23 14.49
CA PRO A 190 0.37 30.34 15.66
C PRO A 190 -0.15 28.92 15.36
N PHE A 191 0.24 28.36 14.22
CA PHE A 191 -0.24 27.06 13.77
C PHE A 191 0.70 25.94 14.19
N ALA A 192 0.11 24.80 14.57
CA ALA A 192 0.80 23.52 14.68
C ALA A 192 1.00 22.93 13.27
N ASN A 193 0.76 21.62 13.08
CA ASN A 193 0.79 21.02 11.76
C ASN A 193 -0.24 21.67 10.82
N ILE A 194 0.20 22.00 9.61
CA ILE A 194 -0.69 22.38 8.51
C ILE A 194 -0.59 21.30 7.45
N ASN A 195 -1.56 20.38 7.44
CA ASN A 195 -1.60 19.30 6.46
C ASN A 195 -2.20 19.84 5.16
N ASN A 196 -1.35 20.05 4.17
CA ASN A 196 -1.73 20.55 2.86
C ASN A 196 -1.86 19.40 1.85
N ILE A 197 -3.03 19.31 1.22
CA ILE A 197 -3.30 18.39 0.11
C ILE A 197 -2.67 18.99 -1.15
N GLN A 198 -1.63 18.32 -1.67
CA GLN A 198 -0.88 18.79 -2.84
C GLN A 198 -0.90 17.76 -3.96
N PRO A 199 -1.12 18.16 -5.23
CA PRO A 199 -1.12 17.26 -6.38
C PRO A 199 0.32 17.03 -6.89
N THR A 200 1.23 16.63 -6.02
CA THR A 200 2.68 16.58 -6.32
C THR A 200 3.22 15.16 -6.54
N ALA A 201 2.46 14.13 -6.16
CA ALA A 201 2.91 12.76 -6.28
C ALA A 201 2.86 12.25 -7.72
N ASN A 202 3.89 11.49 -8.08
CA ASN A 202 4.04 10.86 -9.38
C ASN A 202 4.44 9.40 -9.18
N SER A 203 4.05 8.55 -10.11
CA SER A 203 4.37 7.13 -10.09
C SER A 203 4.64 6.59 -11.49
N THR A 204 5.49 5.58 -11.59
CA THR A 204 5.87 4.92 -12.85
C THR A 204 6.00 3.42 -12.62
N TYR A 205 5.16 2.66 -13.30
CA TYR A 205 5.16 1.21 -13.28
C TYR A 205 5.43 0.66 -14.67
N HIS A 206 6.32 -0.32 -14.76
CA HIS A 206 6.61 -1.06 -15.99
C HIS A 206 6.66 -2.55 -15.68
N SER A 207 6.10 -3.40 -16.54
CA SER A 207 6.18 -4.84 -16.38
C SER A 207 6.21 -5.60 -17.69
N LEU A 208 6.96 -6.70 -17.69
CA LEU A 208 6.76 -7.83 -18.57
C LEU A 208 5.83 -8.83 -17.86
N GLN A 209 4.76 -9.23 -18.51
CA GLN A 209 3.81 -10.22 -18.04
C GLN A 209 3.75 -11.38 -19.04
N LEU A 210 4.07 -12.57 -18.58
CA LEU A 210 3.89 -13.80 -19.32
C LEU A 210 2.67 -14.52 -18.75
N SER A 211 1.84 -15.10 -19.59
CA SER A 211 0.78 -16.01 -19.14
C SER A 211 0.66 -17.23 -20.04
N TRP A 212 0.28 -18.34 -19.43
CA TRP A 212 0.03 -19.61 -20.10
C TRP A 212 -1.34 -20.12 -19.67
N LYS A 213 -2.14 -20.51 -20.65
CA LYS A 213 -3.47 -21.04 -20.43
C LYS A 213 -3.65 -22.29 -21.27
N LYS A 214 -3.88 -23.41 -20.60
CA LYS A 214 -4.29 -24.67 -21.20
C LYS A 214 -5.72 -24.97 -20.76
N ARG A 215 -6.66 -25.03 -21.72
CA ARG A 215 -8.07 -25.33 -21.41
C ARG A 215 -8.21 -26.77 -20.91
N PHE A 216 -9.28 -27.04 -20.18
CA PHE A 216 -9.50 -28.38 -19.67
C PHE A 216 -9.72 -29.37 -20.81
N SER A 217 -8.80 -30.32 -20.93
CA SER A 217 -8.85 -31.40 -21.92
C SER A 217 -7.91 -32.53 -21.49
N LYS A 218 -8.19 -33.76 -21.93
CA LYS A 218 -7.37 -34.93 -21.54
C LYS A 218 -7.13 -35.03 -20.02
N GLY A 219 -8.12 -34.62 -19.22
CA GLY A 219 -8.10 -34.69 -17.76
C GLY A 219 -7.36 -33.58 -17.02
N TYR A 220 -6.84 -32.52 -17.67
CA TYR A 220 -6.15 -31.44 -16.94
C TYR A 220 -6.42 -30.04 -17.48
N SER A 221 -6.22 -29.02 -16.65
CA SER A 221 -6.12 -27.62 -17.06
C SER A 221 -4.99 -26.93 -16.30
N VAL A 222 -4.40 -25.90 -16.93
CA VAL A 222 -3.34 -25.09 -16.32
C VAL A 222 -3.61 -23.63 -16.62
N LEU A 223 -3.48 -22.80 -15.60
CA LEU A 223 -3.44 -21.36 -15.74
C LEU A 223 -2.24 -20.85 -14.96
N GLY A 224 -1.41 -20.04 -15.58
CA GLY A 224 -0.40 -19.33 -14.79
C GLY A 224 0.07 -18.05 -15.43
N SER A 225 0.76 -17.29 -14.60
CA SER A 225 1.30 -15.99 -14.93
C SER A 225 2.65 -15.77 -14.24
N TYR A 226 3.48 -15.01 -14.92
CA TYR A 226 4.73 -14.49 -14.39
C TYR A 226 4.83 -13.01 -14.71
N THR A 227 5.03 -12.21 -13.67
CA THR A 227 5.23 -10.76 -13.79
C THR A 227 6.65 -10.42 -13.33
N TRP A 228 7.40 -9.79 -14.22
CA TRP A 228 8.63 -9.08 -13.89
C TRP A 228 8.35 -7.58 -13.98
N SER A 229 8.44 -6.86 -12.87
CA SER A 229 8.02 -5.46 -12.82
C SER A 229 9.00 -4.54 -12.10
N LYS A 230 8.85 -3.25 -12.36
CA LYS A 230 9.46 -2.18 -11.58
C LYS A 230 8.42 -1.12 -11.28
N PHE A 231 8.29 -0.76 -10.02
CA PHE A 231 7.43 0.32 -9.57
C PHE A 231 8.21 1.36 -8.76
N ILE A 232 8.21 2.60 -9.25
CA ILE A 232 8.77 3.77 -8.57
C ILE A 232 7.66 4.77 -8.34
N ASP A 233 7.57 5.34 -7.15
CA ASP A 233 6.64 6.41 -6.82
C ASP A 233 7.28 7.39 -5.83
N LEU A 234 6.63 8.54 -5.67
CA LEU A 234 6.98 9.49 -4.61
C LEU A 234 6.49 9.02 -3.24
N ALA A 235 5.28 8.49 -3.18
CA ALA A 235 4.62 8.01 -1.99
C ALA A 235 3.71 6.82 -2.34
N SER A 236 3.58 5.86 -1.42
CA SER A 236 2.67 4.70 -1.53
C SER A 236 1.46 4.80 -0.60
N SER A 237 1.27 5.97 0.00
CA SER A 237 0.20 6.32 0.94
C SER A 237 -0.19 7.78 0.75
N ASP A 238 -1.25 8.21 1.43
CA ASP A 238 -1.75 9.59 1.42
C ASP A 238 -0.87 10.54 2.28
N THR A 239 0.27 10.07 2.81
CA THR A 239 1.16 10.84 3.70
C THR A 239 2.36 11.41 2.96
N GLY A 240 2.77 12.61 3.39
CA GLY A 240 3.91 13.34 2.83
C GLY A 240 5.27 12.69 3.08
N ALA A 241 6.31 13.31 2.52
CA ALA A 241 7.67 12.81 2.53
C ALA A 241 8.33 12.88 3.91
N ASN A 242 9.34 12.03 4.13
CA ASN A 242 10.21 12.03 5.29
C ASN A 242 10.93 13.38 5.51
N ASN A 243 11.36 14.04 4.44
CA ASN A 243 11.88 15.40 4.50
C ASN A 243 10.82 16.40 3.98
N PRO A 244 10.18 17.20 4.85
CA PRO A 244 9.17 18.17 4.42
C PRO A 244 9.76 19.35 3.64
N PHE A 245 11.07 19.58 3.70
CA PHE A 245 11.77 20.64 2.96
C PHE A 245 12.25 20.18 1.57
N ASP A 246 12.41 18.87 1.37
CA ASP A 246 12.70 18.26 0.07
C ASP A 246 11.90 16.98 -0.11
N TRP A 247 10.65 17.14 -0.54
CA TRP A 247 9.76 16.02 -0.75
C TRP A 247 10.22 15.08 -1.86
N LYS A 248 11.04 15.54 -2.82
CA LYS A 248 11.52 14.72 -3.93
C LYS A 248 12.51 13.64 -3.47
N SER A 249 13.14 13.83 -2.30
CA SER A 249 14.02 12.84 -1.67
C SER A 249 13.35 11.49 -1.39
N ASP A 250 12.02 11.45 -1.35
CA ASP A 250 11.24 10.23 -1.10
C ASP A 250 10.88 9.42 -2.35
N LYS A 251 11.24 9.93 -3.52
CA LYS A 251 11.08 9.18 -4.77
C LYS A 251 11.94 7.92 -4.73
N GLY A 252 11.28 6.77 -4.70
CA GLY A 252 11.93 5.48 -4.48
C GLY A 252 11.08 4.32 -4.94
N ARG A 253 11.47 3.11 -4.53
CA ARG A 253 10.69 1.89 -4.82
C ARG A 253 9.33 2.02 -4.15
N SER A 254 8.26 1.76 -4.90
CA SER A 254 6.91 1.69 -4.32
C SER A 254 6.82 0.59 -3.27
N ASP A 255 6.00 0.74 -2.24
CA ASP A 255 5.71 -0.33 -1.26
C ASP A 255 5.09 -1.57 -1.95
N PHE A 256 4.58 -1.37 -3.17
CA PHE A 256 4.01 -2.38 -4.05
C PHE A 256 5.00 -2.91 -5.12
N ASP A 257 6.30 -2.55 -5.08
CA ASP A 257 7.34 -2.99 -6.03
C ASP A 257 7.76 -4.45 -5.80
N ILE A 258 6.89 -5.39 -6.16
CA ILE A 258 7.19 -6.82 -6.21
C ILE A 258 7.86 -7.14 -7.54
N ARG A 259 9.19 -7.27 -7.51
CA ARG A 259 10.03 -7.43 -8.70
C ARG A 259 9.69 -8.67 -9.54
N HIS A 260 9.53 -9.82 -8.90
CA HIS A 260 9.14 -11.08 -9.56
C HIS A 260 7.95 -11.68 -8.85
N ARG A 261 6.91 -12.04 -9.60
CA ARG A 261 5.76 -12.79 -9.09
C ARG A 261 5.36 -13.86 -10.09
N PHE A 262 5.42 -15.11 -9.68
CA PHE A 262 4.97 -16.29 -10.41
C PHE A 262 3.78 -16.90 -9.68
N VAL A 263 2.68 -17.13 -10.39
CA VAL A 263 1.52 -17.85 -9.88
C VAL A 263 1.08 -18.85 -10.93
N THR A 264 0.98 -20.13 -10.59
CA THR A 264 0.35 -21.13 -11.46
C THR A 264 -0.66 -21.94 -10.67
N SER A 265 -1.79 -22.20 -11.27
CA SER A 265 -2.77 -23.17 -10.80
C SER A 265 -2.95 -24.28 -11.82
N PHE A 266 -3.22 -25.47 -11.32
CA PHE A 266 -3.56 -26.61 -12.15
C PHE A 266 -4.70 -27.40 -11.54
N ILE A 267 -5.45 -28.06 -12.41
CA ILE A 267 -6.45 -29.06 -12.08
C ILE A 267 -6.04 -30.32 -12.85
N TYR A 268 -6.02 -31.46 -12.19
CA TYR A 268 -5.71 -32.74 -12.83
C TYR A 268 -6.60 -33.85 -12.28
N GLU A 269 -7.44 -34.42 -13.15
CA GLU A 269 -8.16 -35.66 -12.92
C GLU A 269 -7.20 -36.84 -13.07
N LEU A 270 -6.98 -37.55 -11.96
CA LEU A 270 -6.07 -38.68 -11.94
C LEU A 270 -6.63 -39.83 -12.78
N PRO A 271 -5.89 -40.31 -13.80
CA PRO A 271 -6.36 -41.38 -14.68
C PRO A 271 -6.28 -42.76 -14.02
N PHE A 272 -5.56 -42.88 -12.90
CA PHE A 272 -5.38 -44.13 -12.18
C PHE A 272 -6.71 -44.66 -11.63
N PHE A 273 -6.89 -45.99 -11.66
CA PHE A 273 -8.08 -46.70 -11.17
C PHE A 273 -9.42 -46.28 -11.82
N SER A 274 -9.41 -45.40 -12.83
CA SER A 274 -10.59 -44.96 -13.58
C SER A 274 -11.31 -46.09 -14.30
N ARG A 275 -10.56 -47.12 -14.74
CA ARG A 275 -11.06 -48.31 -15.44
C ARG A 275 -11.33 -49.52 -14.54
N LYS A 276 -11.06 -49.42 -13.24
CA LYS A 276 -11.33 -50.50 -12.28
C LYS A 276 -12.84 -50.61 -11.98
N LYS A 277 -13.28 -51.71 -11.37
CA LYS A 277 -14.68 -51.94 -10.99
C LYS A 277 -14.79 -52.15 -9.47
N GLY A 278 -15.98 -51.96 -8.91
CA GLY A 278 -16.27 -52.20 -7.49
C GLY A 278 -15.57 -51.22 -6.55
N VAL A 279 -15.27 -51.70 -5.34
CA VAL A 279 -14.75 -50.89 -4.21
C VAL A 279 -13.42 -50.22 -4.56
N GLU A 280 -12.55 -50.88 -5.33
CA GLU A 280 -11.27 -50.29 -5.76
C GLU A 280 -11.46 -48.98 -6.53
N ARG A 281 -12.41 -48.93 -7.48
CA ARG A 281 -12.72 -47.69 -8.21
C ARG A 281 -13.40 -46.67 -7.30
N MET A 282 -14.29 -47.13 -6.41
CA MET A 282 -15.01 -46.26 -5.50
C MET A 282 -14.07 -45.48 -4.58
N VAL A 283 -13.04 -46.14 -4.04
CA VAL A 283 -12.07 -45.55 -3.09
C VAL A 283 -10.90 -44.88 -3.82
N LEU A 284 -10.31 -45.52 -4.83
CA LEU A 284 -9.04 -45.08 -5.43
C LEU A 284 -9.18 -44.34 -6.76
N GLY A 285 -10.32 -44.44 -7.46
CA GLY A 285 -10.51 -43.84 -8.78
C GLY A 285 -11.29 -42.53 -8.76
N GLY A 286 -11.13 -41.66 -9.76
CA GLY A 286 -11.94 -40.43 -9.88
C GLY A 286 -11.55 -39.31 -8.90
N TRP A 287 -10.30 -39.33 -8.44
CA TRP A 287 -9.72 -38.21 -7.71
C TRP A 287 -9.33 -37.08 -8.66
N GLN A 288 -9.68 -35.86 -8.30
CA GLN A 288 -9.16 -34.65 -8.90
C GLN A 288 -8.20 -33.98 -7.91
N VAL A 289 -6.99 -33.68 -8.36
CA VAL A 289 -6.04 -32.90 -7.58
C VAL A 289 -5.93 -31.50 -8.16
N ASN A 290 -5.81 -30.52 -7.27
CA ASN A 290 -5.62 -29.12 -7.63
C ASN A 290 -4.40 -28.60 -6.87
N GLY A 291 -3.70 -27.67 -7.49
CA GLY A 291 -2.58 -26.99 -6.84
C GLY A 291 -2.48 -25.55 -7.27
N ILE A 292 -2.06 -24.70 -6.35
CA ILE A 292 -1.69 -23.31 -6.60
C ILE A 292 -0.28 -23.11 -6.07
N VAL A 293 0.65 -22.73 -6.94
CA VAL A 293 2.01 -22.37 -6.57
C VAL A 293 2.15 -20.85 -6.70
N THR A 294 2.56 -20.19 -5.62
CA THR A 294 2.87 -18.76 -5.59
C THR A 294 4.31 -18.55 -5.17
N LEU A 295 5.12 -17.96 -6.04
CA LEU A 295 6.49 -17.54 -5.75
C LEU A 295 6.62 -16.04 -6.00
N GLN A 296 7.16 -15.28 -5.07
CA GLN A 296 7.45 -13.87 -5.29
C GLN A 296 8.64 -13.37 -4.48
N THR A 297 9.31 -12.35 -5.01
CA THR A 297 10.27 -11.55 -4.22
C THR A 297 9.56 -10.78 -3.11
N GLY A 298 10.30 -10.38 -2.08
CA GLY A 298 9.72 -9.59 -0.99
C GLY A 298 9.43 -8.15 -1.38
N GLN A 299 8.54 -7.53 -0.61
CA GLN A 299 8.23 -6.11 -0.73
C GLN A 299 9.43 -5.28 -0.27
N PRO A 300 9.63 -4.09 -0.85
CA PRO A 300 10.67 -3.23 -0.35
C PRO A 300 10.29 -2.56 0.97
N PHE A 301 11.29 -2.11 1.71
CA PHE A 301 11.06 -1.38 2.96
C PHE A 301 12.22 -0.42 3.26
N SER A 302 11.94 0.56 4.12
CA SER A 302 12.88 1.58 4.60
C SER A 302 13.32 1.29 6.03
N VAL A 303 14.49 1.80 6.42
CA VAL A 303 14.97 1.78 7.81
C VAL A 303 14.69 3.12 8.46
N GLY A 304 13.83 3.13 9.49
CA GLY A 304 13.54 4.31 10.29
C GLY A 304 14.55 4.48 11.42
N ALA A 305 14.89 5.72 11.77
CA ALA A 305 15.71 6.00 12.94
C ALA A 305 14.98 5.65 14.25
N GLY A 306 13.63 5.64 14.24
CA GLY A 306 12.79 5.41 15.41
C GLY A 306 12.62 6.62 16.32
N GLN A 307 13.18 7.75 15.91
CA GLN A 307 13.16 9.04 16.62
C GLN A 307 13.11 10.16 15.60
N ASP A 308 12.51 11.30 15.95
CA ASP A 308 12.60 12.54 15.17
C ASP A 308 13.99 13.17 15.40
N ARG A 309 14.95 12.83 14.54
CA ARG A 309 16.30 13.40 14.57
C ARG A 309 16.34 14.76 13.88
N SER A 310 15.42 15.03 12.96
CA SER A 310 15.25 16.34 12.32
C SER A 310 14.70 17.42 13.26
N VAL A 311 13.99 17.02 14.32
CA VAL A 311 13.27 17.90 15.26
C VAL A 311 12.30 18.85 14.53
N SER A 312 11.74 18.36 13.43
CA SER A 312 10.84 19.09 12.53
C SER A 312 9.37 18.70 12.72
N GLY A 313 9.10 17.72 13.60
CA GLY A 313 7.75 17.23 13.92
C GLY A 313 7.35 15.99 13.14
N GLY A 314 8.32 15.21 12.64
CA GLY A 314 8.10 14.04 11.79
C GLY A 314 9.08 12.89 12.08
N GLY A 315 8.85 11.73 11.43
CA GLY A 315 9.79 10.63 11.51
C GLY A 315 11.06 10.89 10.68
N THR A 316 12.16 10.25 11.05
CA THR A 316 13.42 10.33 10.30
C THR A 316 13.87 8.94 9.83
N ARG A 317 14.50 8.85 8.66
CA ARG A 317 15.20 7.62 8.21
C ARG A 317 16.56 7.48 8.87
N ALA A 318 17.01 6.24 9.07
CA ALA A 318 18.37 6.01 9.55
C ALA A 318 19.42 6.36 8.47
N ASP A 319 20.64 6.68 8.90
CA ASP A 319 21.78 6.78 7.99
C ASP A 319 22.31 5.38 7.67
N SER A 320 22.75 5.14 6.44
CA SER A 320 23.53 3.95 6.08
C SER A 320 25.00 4.26 6.21
N VAL A 321 25.73 3.43 6.96
CA VAL A 321 27.19 3.55 7.17
C VAL A 321 27.97 2.52 6.35
N SER A 322 27.32 1.47 5.87
CA SER A 322 27.90 0.47 4.97
C SER A 322 26.84 -0.19 4.10
N LYS A 323 27.28 -0.90 3.05
CA LYS A 323 26.38 -1.68 2.19
C LYS A 323 25.74 -2.82 2.98
N ALA A 324 24.43 -3.01 2.81
CA ALA A 324 23.66 -4.08 3.46
C ALA A 324 24.29 -5.48 3.30
N THR A 325 24.31 -6.25 4.38
CA THR A 325 24.92 -7.58 4.43
C THR A 325 24.13 -8.57 3.57
N ASP A 326 24.82 -9.37 2.76
CA ASP A 326 24.20 -10.51 2.08
C ASP A 326 24.04 -11.67 3.08
N PHE A 327 22.79 -12.09 3.31
CA PHE A 327 22.47 -13.22 4.18
C PHE A 327 22.35 -14.55 3.45
N ASN A 328 22.71 -14.61 2.16
CA ASN A 328 22.85 -15.87 1.43
C ASN A 328 23.81 -16.81 2.16
N GLY A 329 23.45 -18.11 2.24
CA GLY A 329 24.25 -19.13 2.93
C GLY A 329 24.24 -19.10 4.46
N LYS A 330 23.67 -18.07 5.12
CA LYS A 330 23.59 -18.02 6.60
C LYS A 330 22.59 -19.02 7.18
N ALA A 331 22.83 -19.45 8.42
CA ALA A 331 21.94 -20.35 9.16
C ALA A 331 20.55 -19.74 9.37
N ARG A 332 19.51 -20.57 9.51
CA ARG A 332 18.12 -20.09 9.64
C ARG A 332 17.92 -19.14 10.82
N ALA A 333 18.51 -19.43 11.98
CA ALA A 333 18.44 -18.56 13.16
C ALA A 333 19.08 -17.18 12.88
N GLN A 334 20.23 -17.14 12.19
CA GLN A 334 20.90 -15.90 11.80
C GLN A 334 20.05 -15.07 10.81
N LYS A 335 19.33 -15.74 9.90
CA LYS A 335 18.40 -15.08 8.96
C LYS A 335 17.15 -14.51 9.65
N VAL A 336 16.76 -15.05 10.81
CA VAL A 336 15.57 -14.61 11.56
C VAL A 336 15.90 -13.47 12.52
N PHE A 337 17.00 -13.59 13.29
CA PHE A 337 17.38 -12.60 14.32
C PHE A 337 18.40 -11.57 13.85
N GLY A 338 18.95 -11.74 12.65
CA GLY A 338 19.97 -10.84 12.11
C GLY A 338 19.67 -10.46 10.66
N TYR A 339 18.41 -10.41 10.24
CA TYR A 339 18.05 -10.05 8.85
C TYR A 339 18.54 -8.63 8.48
N LEU A 340 18.63 -7.74 9.46
CA LEU A 340 19.37 -6.48 9.34
C LEU A 340 20.41 -6.43 10.44
N ASP A 341 21.60 -5.97 10.08
CA ASP A 341 22.64 -5.67 11.04
C ASP A 341 22.57 -4.19 11.42
N ARG A 342 22.41 -3.93 12.72
CA ARG A 342 22.38 -2.56 13.27
C ARG A 342 23.65 -1.79 12.92
N ALA A 343 24.81 -2.44 12.86
CA ALA A 343 26.08 -1.79 12.58
C ALA A 343 26.16 -1.20 11.16
N GLN A 344 25.21 -1.52 10.28
CA GLN A 344 25.12 -0.97 8.92
C GLN A 344 24.35 0.34 8.84
N PHE A 345 23.72 0.71 9.95
CA PHE A 345 22.92 1.90 10.08
C PHE A 345 23.29 2.68 11.33
N SER A 346 23.11 3.99 11.30
CA SER A 346 23.30 4.84 12.48
C SER A 346 22.15 5.82 12.62
N LEU A 347 22.00 6.39 13.82
CA LEU A 347 21.15 7.57 13.97
C LEU A 347 21.75 8.74 13.20
N PRO A 348 20.94 9.47 12.44
CA PRO A 348 21.38 10.72 11.85
C PRO A 348 21.76 11.75 12.91
N ALA A 349 22.64 12.66 12.52
CA ALA A 349 22.94 13.86 13.29
C ALA A 349 21.66 14.65 13.58
N LEU A 350 21.62 15.35 14.72
CA LEU A 350 20.48 16.19 15.06
C LEU A 350 20.30 17.29 13.99
N GLY A 351 19.07 17.49 13.53
CA GLY A 351 18.72 18.36 12.41
C GLY A 351 18.76 17.70 11.03
N SER A 352 19.18 16.44 10.93
CA SER A 352 19.19 15.68 9.67
C SER A 352 17.92 14.86 9.46
N HIS A 353 17.54 14.65 8.20
CA HIS A 353 16.44 13.77 7.80
C HIS A 353 16.89 12.34 7.43
N GLY A 354 18.18 12.05 7.61
CA GLY A 354 18.82 10.80 7.20
C GLY A 354 19.34 10.82 5.75
N ASN A 355 20.27 9.93 5.44
CA ASN A 355 20.94 9.83 4.13
C ASN A 355 20.41 8.69 3.25
N THR A 356 19.47 7.89 3.75
CA THR A 356 18.92 6.75 3.00
C THR A 356 17.69 7.13 2.19
N GLY A 357 17.64 6.65 0.96
CA GLY A 357 16.45 6.74 0.12
C GLY A 357 15.31 5.87 0.63
N ARG A 358 14.11 6.14 0.15
CA ARG A 358 12.94 5.30 0.44
C ARG A 358 13.09 3.91 -0.18
N ASN A 359 12.82 2.89 0.62
CA ASN A 359 12.58 1.52 0.16
C ASN A 359 13.78 0.86 -0.54
N ILE A 360 14.99 1.16 -0.04
CA ILE A 360 16.27 0.67 -0.58
C ILE A 360 16.53 -0.82 -0.32
N LEU A 361 15.83 -1.43 0.64
CA LEU A 361 15.96 -2.85 0.99
C LEU A 361 14.76 -3.68 0.50
N SER A 362 14.89 -5.00 0.50
CA SER A 362 13.81 -5.94 0.16
C SER A 362 13.61 -6.90 1.31
N ALA A 363 12.35 -7.17 1.69
CA ALA A 363 11.98 -8.17 2.69
C ALA A 363 12.17 -9.61 2.16
N PRO A 364 12.01 -10.64 3.01
CA PRO A 364 11.96 -12.02 2.54
C PRO A 364 10.89 -12.23 1.46
N GLY A 365 11.24 -13.04 0.45
CA GLY A 365 10.29 -13.49 -0.57
C GLY A 365 9.32 -14.56 -0.05
N MET A 366 8.22 -14.74 -0.76
CA MET A 366 7.22 -15.75 -0.47
C MET A 366 7.34 -16.92 -1.45
N ALA A 367 7.17 -18.13 -0.91
CA ALA A 367 6.99 -19.35 -1.68
C ALA A 367 5.93 -20.17 -0.96
N ASN A 368 4.84 -20.45 -1.66
CA ASN A 368 3.68 -21.12 -1.09
C ASN A 368 3.11 -22.11 -2.11
N VAL A 369 2.66 -23.25 -1.60
CA VAL A 369 1.93 -24.24 -2.39
C VAL A 369 0.67 -24.57 -1.62
N ASP A 370 -0.48 -24.26 -2.21
CA ASP A 370 -1.78 -24.70 -1.73
C ASP A 370 -2.21 -25.90 -2.58
N PHE A 371 -2.82 -26.89 -1.93
CA PHE A 371 -3.18 -28.15 -2.55
C PHE A 371 -4.61 -28.52 -2.17
N SER A 372 -5.33 -29.15 -3.09
CA SER A 372 -6.58 -29.81 -2.73
C SER A 372 -6.79 -31.10 -3.50
N ALA A 373 -7.52 -32.03 -2.88
CA ALA A 373 -7.92 -33.29 -3.46
C ALA A 373 -9.43 -33.44 -3.32
N PHE A 374 -10.12 -33.57 -4.45
CA PHE A 374 -11.57 -33.72 -4.53
C PHE A 374 -11.93 -35.11 -5.04
N LYS A 375 -13.03 -35.66 -4.53
CA LYS A 375 -13.53 -36.98 -4.89
C LYS A 375 -15.04 -36.95 -4.99
N ASP A 376 -15.55 -37.30 -6.16
CA ASP A 376 -16.96 -37.57 -6.37
C ASP A 376 -17.28 -39.05 -6.10
N PHE A 377 -18.35 -39.28 -5.34
CA PHE A 377 -19.01 -40.56 -5.12
C PHE A 377 -20.44 -40.46 -5.65
N ASN A 378 -20.70 -41.07 -6.80
CA ASN A 378 -22.06 -41.14 -7.35
C ASN A 378 -22.87 -42.19 -6.58
N VAL A 379 -24.09 -41.83 -6.17
CA VAL A 379 -25.04 -42.70 -5.45
C VAL A 379 -26.34 -42.74 -6.23
N GLY A 380 -26.48 -43.73 -7.11
CA GLY A 380 -27.57 -43.77 -8.09
C GLY A 380 -27.37 -42.76 -9.22
N GLU A 381 -28.46 -42.39 -9.91
CA GLU A 381 -28.41 -41.60 -11.15
C GLU A 381 -28.40 -40.08 -10.92
N HIS A 382 -28.95 -39.61 -9.80
CA HIS A 382 -29.17 -38.18 -9.55
C HIS A 382 -28.46 -37.64 -8.31
N ARG A 383 -27.87 -38.51 -7.47
CA ARG A 383 -27.24 -38.09 -6.20
C ARG A 383 -25.73 -38.31 -6.26
N ARG A 384 -24.97 -37.39 -5.69
CA ARG A 384 -23.53 -37.57 -5.47
C ARG A 384 -23.06 -36.95 -4.16
N PHE A 385 -22.09 -37.59 -3.53
CA PHE A 385 -21.27 -36.97 -2.49
C PHE A 385 -19.99 -36.45 -3.11
N GLU A 386 -19.59 -35.24 -2.75
CA GLU A 386 -18.32 -34.64 -3.12
C GLU A 386 -17.52 -34.44 -1.82
N PHE A 387 -16.44 -35.21 -1.67
CA PHE A 387 -15.47 -35.00 -0.61
C PHE A 387 -14.39 -34.04 -1.10
N ARG A 388 -14.05 -33.07 -0.26
CA ARG A 388 -12.99 -32.08 -0.52
C ARG A 388 -12.02 -32.07 0.64
N TRP A 389 -10.74 -32.15 0.33
CA TRP A 389 -9.66 -31.93 1.29
C TRP A 389 -8.76 -30.84 0.75
N GLU A 390 -8.52 -29.80 1.54
CA GLU A 390 -7.73 -28.63 1.17
C GLU A 390 -6.63 -28.41 2.21
N ILE A 391 -5.43 -28.13 1.70
CA ILE A 391 -4.22 -27.91 2.49
C ILE A 391 -3.61 -26.59 1.99
N PHE A 392 -3.73 -25.55 2.80
CA PHE A 392 -3.04 -24.29 2.58
C PHE A 392 -1.62 -24.41 3.14
N ASN A 393 -0.63 -23.85 2.43
CA ASN A 393 0.78 -23.96 2.78
C ASN A 393 1.20 -25.44 3.00
N LEU A 394 1.06 -26.25 1.96
CA LEU A 394 1.34 -27.69 1.93
C LEU A 394 2.69 -28.05 2.57
N PHE A 395 3.74 -27.25 2.35
CA PHE A 395 5.06 -27.53 2.90
C PHE A 395 5.33 -26.93 4.29
N ASN A 396 4.32 -26.27 4.89
CA ASN A 396 4.44 -25.55 6.17
C ASN A 396 5.65 -24.59 6.18
N ARG A 397 5.91 -23.92 5.05
CA ARG A 397 7.02 -22.98 4.92
C ARG A 397 6.66 -21.69 5.64
N ALA A 398 7.55 -21.24 6.54
CA ALA A 398 7.40 -19.92 7.15
C ALA A 398 7.63 -18.83 6.10
N ASN A 399 6.58 -18.07 5.78
CA ASN A 399 6.62 -16.94 4.86
C ASN A 399 6.61 -15.64 5.67
N PHE A 400 7.80 -15.13 5.99
CA PHE A 400 7.98 -13.96 6.86
C PHE A 400 7.54 -12.64 6.19
N PHE A 401 7.09 -11.68 7.00
CA PHE A 401 6.92 -10.28 6.60
C PHE A 401 8.27 -9.54 6.66
N ALA A 402 8.24 -8.21 6.45
CA ALA A 402 9.41 -7.37 6.62
C ALA A 402 9.96 -7.43 8.06
N PRO A 403 11.29 -7.30 8.25
CA PRO A 403 11.88 -7.25 9.59
C PRO A 403 11.44 -5.99 10.35
N ASN A 404 11.64 -5.99 11.66
CA ASN A 404 11.61 -4.74 12.43
C ASN A 404 12.74 -3.82 11.95
N SER A 405 12.38 -2.77 11.22
CA SER A 405 13.31 -1.80 10.62
C SER A 405 13.40 -0.48 11.39
N ASN A 406 12.96 -0.45 12.66
CA ASN A 406 13.15 0.67 13.56
C ASN A 406 14.51 0.54 14.26
N TRP A 407 15.48 1.36 13.86
CA TRP A 407 16.86 1.31 14.36
C TRP A 407 16.94 1.36 15.90
N SER A 408 16.07 2.16 16.54
CA SER A 408 16.03 2.35 17.99
C SER A 408 15.40 1.16 18.75
N SER A 409 14.78 0.19 18.06
CA SER A 409 14.12 -0.95 18.71
C SER A 409 15.11 -2.02 19.14
N ALA A 410 14.99 -2.57 20.35
CA ALA A 410 15.82 -3.71 20.79
C ALA A 410 15.75 -4.95 19.86
N GLN A 411 14.67 -5.08 19.09
CA GLN A 411 14.43 -6.18 18.15
C GLN A 411 14.80 -5.80 16.69
N PHE A 412 15.62 -4.77 16.49
CA PHE A 412 16.03 -4.34 15.15
C PHE A 412 16.59 -5.50 14.32
N GLY A 413 16.12 -5.64 13.08
CA GLY A 413 16.53 -6.69 12.16
C GLY A 413 15.89 -8.05 12.39
N TRP A 414 14.97 -8.19 13.35
CA TRP A 414 14.28 -9.45 13.61
C TRP A 414 13.06 -9.63 12.71
N LEU A 415 12.85 -10.86 12.23
CA LEU A 415 11.63 -11.30 11.54
C LEU A 415 10.61 -11.77 12.59
N ASN A 416 9.81 -10.85 13.11
CA ASN A 416 8.88 -11.10 14.23
C ASN A 416 7.52 -11.70 13.82
N SER A 417 7.19 -11.71 12.53
CA SER A 417 5.89 -12.19 12.05
C SER A 417 6.00 -12.93 10.71
N ALA A 418 5.09 -13.87 10.53
CA ALA A 418 4.96 -14.65 9.30
C ALA A 418 3.48 -14.83 8.95
N ARG A 419 3.24 -15.19 7.69
CA ARG A 419 1.93 -15.64 7.21
C ARG A 419 1.55 -16.97 7.85
N ASP A 420 0.29 -17.35 7.66
CA ASP A 420 -0.31 -18.53 8.25
C ASP A 420 0.53 -19.82 8.01
N PRO A 421 0.60 -20.70 9.02
CA PRO A 421 1.22 -22.00 8.88
C PRO A 421 0.36 -22.89 7.97
N ARG A 422 0.69 -24.19 7.91
CA ARG A 422 -0.19 -25.16 7.26
C ARG A 422 -1.57 -25.15 7.92
N ILE A 423 -2.60 -24.94 7.12
CA ILE A 423 -4.01 -25.06 7.53
C ILE A 423 -4.65 -26.14 6.69
N MET A 424 -5.38 -27.04 7.32
CA MET A 424 -6.03 -28.17 6.66
C MET A 424 -7.51 -28.12 6.96
N GLN A 425 -8.33 -28.29 5.93
CA GLN A 425 -9.77 -28.38 6.06
C GLN A 425 -10.33 -29.47 5.17
N ALA A 426 -11.42 -30.08 5.62
CA ALA A 426 -12.14 -31.08 4.85
C ALA A 426 -13.63 -30.76 4.88
N GLY A 427 -14.31 -31.05 3.78
CA GLY A 427 -15.75 -30.88 3.64
C GLY A 427 -16.36 -32.05 2.89
N LEU A 428 -17.59 -32.40 3.26
CA LEU A 428 -18.41 -33.36 2.54
C LEU A 428 -19.68 -32.65 2.10
N LYS A 429 -19.94 -32.67 0.80
CA LYS A 429 -21.14 -32.07 0.20
C LYS A 429 -22.01 -33.17 -0.38
N PHE A 430 -23.30 -33.16 -0.05
CA PHE A 430 -24.30 -34.01 -0.71
C PHE A 430 -25.07 -33.19 -1.74
N ILE A 431 -25.19 -33.72 -2.96
CA ILE A 431 -25.91 -33.12 -4.08
C ILE A 431 -26.99 -34.11 -4.48
N PHE A 432 -28.23 -33.65 -4.58
CA PHE A 432 -29.43 -34.46 -4.79
C PHE A 432 -30.32 -33.92 -5.91
#